data_AF-A0A803Y444-F1
#
_entry.id   AF-A0A803Y444-F1
#
_cell.length_a   1.000
_cell.length_b   1.000
_cell.length_c   1.000
_cell.angle_alpha   90.00
_cell.angle_beta   90.00
_cell.angle_gamma   90.00
#
_symmetry.space_group_name_H-M   'P 1'
#
loop_
_entity.id
_entity.type
_entity.pdbx_description
1 polymer ?
#
loop_
_entity_poly.entity_id
_entity_poly.type
_entity_poly.pdbx_seq_one_letter_code
_entity_poly.pdbx_strand_id
1 'polypeptide(L)'
;MVVAAKKLVSRVQVAPKSTFDETVWSVVYTSEPIEVSRLEETFSKLRESAKKEMLEVMQMGVEDLFQEHQQTWSDLFISGIEMRKITDSHTPSSETVNMTLYYMLSSMPAPLLDPLISSEDREKMEASLNYADHCFSGHATMHAENLWPAKLTSVSQILQLSDLWKLTLQKRGCKALVAAGVHGLMQGMVLSFGGLQFTENHLQFQADPDVLHNSYSLRGIHYNKDLINLAVLLDAEGKPFLHVSVKFQDKPVRLYACEAGCMNEPVELTSEARGHTFPVMVTQPITPLLYISTDLVHLQDLRHTLHLKAILAHEEHMAKQYPGLPFLFWFSVASLITLFHLFLFKLIYNEYCGPGAKPLFRSKV
;
A
#
# COMPACT_ATOMS: atom_id res chain seq x y z
N MET A 1 -28.01 -22.13 6.18
CA MET A 1 -28.09 -20.71 6.56
C MET A 1 -29.42 -20.47 7.25
N VAL A 2 -29.41 -19.73 8.36
CA VAL A 2 -30.60 -19.24 9.06
C VAL A 2 -30.49 -17.72 9.18
N VAL A 3 -31.58 -17.01 8.91
CA VAL A 3 -31.67 -15.56 9.06
C VAL A 3 -32.77 -15.25 10.06
N ALA A 4 -32.41 -14.60 11.16
CA ALA A 4 -33.37 -13.97 12.06
C ALA A 4 -33.46 -12.49 11.69
N ALA A 5 -34.67 -11.95 11.58
CA ALA A 5 -34.88 -10.53 11.28
C ALA A 5 -36.00 -9.95 12.15
N LYS A 6 -35.85 -8.69 12.55
CA LYS A 6 -36.92 -7.96 13.24
C LYS A 6 -38.11 -7.78 12.30
N LYS A 7 -39.29 -8.13 12.77
CA LYS A 7 -40.54 -7.91 12.02
C LYS A 7 -40.81 -6.41 11.90
N LEU A 8 -41.00 -5.95 10.67
CA LEU A 8 -41.31 -4.54 10.36
C LEU A 8 -42.78 -4.20 10.64
N VAL A 9 -43.03 -2.92 10.97
CA VAL A 9 -44.39 -2.42 11.12
C VAL A 9 -45.06 -2.34 9.74
N SER A 10 -46.27 -2.90 9.60
CA SER A 10 -46.97 -2.91 8.31
C SER A 10 -47.67 -1.59 7.98
N ARG A 11 -47.82 -0.69 8.96
CA ARG A 11 -48.47 0.61 8.80
C ARG A 11 -47.95 1.60 9.84
N VAL A 12 -47.60 2.79 9.39
CA VAL A 12 -47.11 3.89 10.24
C VAL A 12 -47.90 5.15 9.93
N GLN A 13 -48.26 5.92 10.96
CA GLN A 13 -48.87 7.24 10.82
C GLN A 13 -47.88 8.29 11.31
N VAL A 14 -47.44 9.18 10.43
CA VAL A 14 -46.44 10.22 10.72
C VAL A 14 -47.15 11.57 10.75
N ALA A 15 -46.95 12.35 11.81
CA ALA A 15 -47.56 13.66 11.96
C ALA A 15 -46.89 14.70 11.04
N PRO A 16 -47.59 15.79 10.66
CA PRO A 16 -46.98 16.88 9.90
C PRO A 16 -45.74 17.43 10.62
N LYS A 17 -44.65 17.62 9.87
CA LYS A 17 -43.36 18.11 10.38
C LYS A 17 -42.69 17.22 11.45
N SER A 18 -43.02 15.93 11.48
CA SER A 18 -42.33 14.94 12.32
C SER A 18 -41.54 13.95 11.48
N THR A 19 -40.54 13.33 12.09
CA THR A 19 -39.75 12.22 11.54
C THR A 19 -40.15 10.91 12.20
N PHE A 20 -40.09 9.83 11.43
CA PHE A 20 -40.25 8.46 11.91
C PHE A 20 -39.04 7.66 11.46
N ASP A 21 -38.32 7.11 12.44
CA ASP A 21 -37.13 6.30 12.23
C ASP A 21 -37.42 4.87 12.68
N GLU A 22 -37.15 3.90 11.80
CA GLU A 22 -37.28 2.47 12.12
C GLU A 22 -35.97 1.75 11.82
N THR A 23 -35.43 1.09 12.84
CA THR A 23 -34.22 0.26 12.70
C THR A 23 -34.61 -1.19 12.43
N VAL A 24 -33.94 -1.78 11.44
CA VAL A 24 -34.08 -3.18 11.04
C VAL A 24 -32.83 -3.96 11.44
N TRP A 25 -33.04 -4.98 12.26
CA TRP A 25 -31.97 -5.89 12.69
C TRP A 25 -32.07 -7.19 11.90
N SER A 26 -30.91 -7.69 11.44
CA SER A 26 -30.78 -9.00 10.82
C SER A 26 -29.55 -9.70 11.38
N VAL A 27 -29.73 -10.94 11.84
CA VAL A 27 -28.65 -11.82 12.30
C VAL A 27 -28.61 -13.01 11.36
N VAL A 28 -27.42 -13.32 10.83
CA VAL A 28 -27.22 -14.35 9.82
C VAL A 28 -26.24 -15.39 10.35
N TYR A 29 -26.70 -16.63 10.44
CA TYR A 29 -25.87 -17.78 10.79
C TYR A 29 -25.73 -18.72 9.60
N THR A 30 -24.50 -19.05 9.24
CA THR A 30 -24.17 -20.03 8.20
C THR A 30 -23.47 -21.23 8.84
N SER A 31 -23.66 -22.42 8.25
CA SER A 31 -22.86 -23.59 8.58
C SER A 31 -21.76 -23.75 7.54
N GLU A 32 -20.69 -24.42 7.93
CA GLU A 32 -19.81 -25.09 6.97
C GLU A 32 -20.57 -26.17 6.18
N PRO A 33 -20.00 -26.70 5.09
CA PRO A 33 -20.58 -27.85 4.39
C PRO A 33 -20.81 -29.02 5.35
N ILE A 34 -22.04 -29.53 5.39
CA ILE A 34 -22.46 -30.64 6.27
C ILE A 34 -22.95 -31.85 5.47
N GLU A 35 -22.89 -33.01 6.09
CA GLU A 35 -23.62 -34.19 5.61
C GLU A 35 -25.12 -34.03 5.82
N VAL A 36 -25.92 -34.57 4.89
CA VAL A 36 -27.39 -34.49 4.92
C VAL A 36 -27.98 -35.12 6.19
N SER A 37 -27.32 -36.13 6.74
CA SER A 37 -27.70 -36.81 7.99
C SER A 37 -27.77 -35.87 9.20
N ARG A 38 -26.97 -34.80 9.21
CA ARG A 38 -26.86 -33.81 10.31
C ARG A 38 -27.69 -32.55 10.07
N LEU A 39 -28.51 -32.53 9.02
CA LEU A 39 -29.25 -31.34 8.60
C LEU A 39 -30.16 -30.80 9.72
N GLU A 40 -30.99 -31.67 10.29
CA GLU A 40 -31.98 -31.26 11.30
C GLU A 40 -31.30 -30.76 12.60
N GLU A 41 -30.28 -31.49 13.07
CA GLU A 41 -29.49 -31.11 14.24
C GLU A 41 -28.80 -29.77 14.03
N THR A 42 -28.15 -29.59 12.87
CA THR A 42 -27.43 -28.35 12.55
C THR A 42 -28.40 -27.18 12.38
N PHE A 43 -29.51 -27.39 11.69
CA PHE A 43 -30.54 -26.36 11.51
C PHE A 43 -31.12 -25.89 12.85
N SER A 44 -31.43 -26.83 13.75
CA SER A 44 -31.91 -26.52 15.10
C SER A 44 -30.89 -25.68 15.89
N LYS A 45 -29.60 -26.07 15.87
CA LYS A 45 -28.51 -25.32 16.51
C LYS A 45 -28.35 -23.90 15.97
N LEU A 46 -28.33 -23.74 14.64
CA LEU A 46 -28.22 -22.42 14.00
C LEU A 46 -29.42 -21.54 14.34
N ARG A 47 -30.62 -22.12 14.37
CA ARG A 47 -31.85 -21.40 14.72
C ARG A 47 -31.83 -20.87 16.14
N GLU A 48 -31.45 -21.68 17.12
CA GLU A 48 -31.37 -21.23 18.51
C GLU A 48 -30.27 -20.18 18.69
N SER A 49 -29.13 -20.33 17.99
CA SER A 49 -28.04 -19.34 18.02
C SER A 49 -28.49 -17.99 17.43
N ALA A 50 -29.08 -18.00 16.24
CA ALA A 50 -29.59 -16.79 15.59
C ALA A 50 -30.68 -16.09 16.42
N LYS A 51 -31.54 -16.87 17.09
CA LYS A 51 -32.57 -16.34 17.99
C LYS A 51 -31.96 -15.70 19.24
N LYS A 52 -30.98 -16.36 19.86
CA LYS A 52 -30.29 -15.83 21.04
C LYS A 52 -29.60 -14.51 20.73
N GLU A 53 -28.80 -14.45 19.68
CA GLU A 53 -28.07 -13.24 19.31
C GLU A 53 -29.02 -12.12 18.85
N MET A 54 -30.10 -12.43 18.13
CA MET A 54 -31.13 -11.42 17.81
C MET A 54 -31.72 -10.77 19.07
N LEU A 55 -31.96 -11.54 20.14
CA LEU A 55 -32.46 -10.99 21.40
C LEU A 55 -31.42 -10.10 22.12
N GLU A 56 -30.14 -10.39 21.96
CA GLU A 56 -29.03 -9.59 22.49
C GLU A 56 -28.88 -8.28 21.69
N VAL A 57 -28.79 -8.37 20.36
CA VAL A 57 -28.66 -7.21 19.45
C VAL A 57 -29.88 -6.29 19.54
N MET A 58 -31.08 -6.82 19.73
CA MET A 58 -32.29 -5.99 19.93
C MET A 58 -32.27 -5.16 21.23
N GLN A 59 -31.41 -5.51 22.20
CA GLN A 59 -31.23 -4.74 23.42
C GLN A 59 -30.13 -3.66 23.28
N MET A 60 -29.32 -3.73 22.23
CA MET A 60 -28.25 -2.76 21.96
C MET A 60 -28.80 -1.51 21.26
N GLY A 61 -28.18 -0.36 21.53
CA GLY A 61 -28.44 0.86 20.78
C GLY A 61 -27.85 0.78 19.37
N VAL A 62 -28.54 1.38 18.39
CA VAL A 62 -27.99 1.52 17.02
C VAL A 62 -26.68 2.28 17.01
N GLU A 63 -26.62 3.32 17.84
CA GLU A 63 -25.42 4.12 17.98
C GLU A 63 -24.26 3.27 18.52
N ASP A 64 -24.49 2.40 19.51
CA ASP A 64 -23.44 1.56 20.08
C ASP A 64 -22.84 0.63 19.01
N LEU A 65 -23.69 0.01 18.19
CA LEU A 65 -23.25 -0.88 17.10
C LEU A 65 -22.52 -0.11 15.99
N PHE A 66 -22.96 1.11 15.69
CA PHE A 66 -22.27 1.97 14.73
C PHE A 66 -20.89 2.41 15.26
N GLN A 67 -20.82 2.81 16.52
CA GLN A 67 -19.57 3.20 17.17
C GLN A 67 -18.59 2.02 17.27
N GLU A 68 -19.07 0.83 17.63
CA GLU A 68 -18.25 -0.39 17.65
C GLU A 68 -17.69 -0.72 16.25
N HIS A 69 -18.53 -0.62 15.22
CA HIS A 69 -18.11 -0.80 13.84
C HIS A 69 -17.08 0.24 13.39
N GLN A 70 -17.29 1.51 13.74
CA GLN A 70 -16.37 2.60 13.41
C GLN A 70 -15.03 2.43 14.11
N GLN A 71 -15.04 2.06 15.40
CA GLN A 71 -13.83 1.80 16.18
C GLN A 71 -13.05 0.64 15.59
N THR A 72 -13.73 -0.46 15.26
CA THR A 72 -13.14 -1.63 14.58
C THR A 72 -12.42 -1.23 13.30
N TRP A 73 -13.05 -0.44 12.43
CA TRP A 73 -12.41 0.04 11.21
C TRP A 73 -11.24 1.00 11.50
N SER A 74 -11.38 1.87 12.50
CA SER A 74 -10.30 2.76 12.91
C SER A 74 -9.06 1.97 13.33
N ASP A 75 -9.25 0.87 14.08
CA ASP A 75 -8.17 0.01 14.53
C ASP A 75 -7.53 -0.77 13.38
N LEU A 76 -8.33 -1.25 12.42
CA LEU A 76 -7.81 -1.90 11.21
C LEU A 76 -6.99 -0.95 10.32
N PHE A 77 -7.36 0.33 10.25
CA PHE A 77 -6.69 1.35 9.44
C PHE A 77 -5.54 2.09 10.15
N ILE A 78 -5.16 1.64 11.37
CA ILE A 78 -3.86 2.00 11.97
C ILE A 78 -2.73 1.64 10.99
N SER A 79 -2.84 0.46 10.39
CA SER A 79 -1.98 0.03 9.29
C SER A 79 -2.58 0.42 7.94
N GLY A 80 -1.74 0.75 6.97
CA GLY A 80 -2.23 1.04 5.63
C GLY A 80 -1.24 1.77 4.74
N ILE A 81 -1.71 2.14 3.55
CA ILE A 81 -0.95 2.81 2.52
C ILE A 81 -1.57 4.20 2.30
N GLU A 82 -0.76 5.24 2.28
CA GLU A 82 -1.19 6.61 2.03
C GLU A 82 -0.41 7.17 0.84
N MET A 83 -1.11 7.57 -0.23
CA MET A 83 -0.50 8.22 -1.38
C MET A 83 -0.46 9.73 -1.17
N ARG A 84 0.68 10.36 -1.43
CA ARG A 84 0.85 11.81 -1.25
C ARG A 84 1.07 12.54 -2.57
N LYS A 85 2.11 12.13 -3.31
CA LYS A 85 2.45 12.72 -4.61
C LYS A 85 2.73 11.59 -5.60
N ILE A 86 2.01 11.63 -6.71
CA ILE A 86 2.15 10.67 -7.81
C ILE A 86 2.69 11.42 -9.01
N THR A 87 3.71 10.83 -9.64
CA THR A 87 4.46 11.44 -10.74
C THR A 87 4.52 10.56 -12.00
N ASP A 88 4.11 9.29 -11.91
CA ASP A 88 3.92 8.39 -13.05
C ASP A 88 2.47 7.94 -13.23
N SER A 89 2.18 7.30 -14.36
CA SER A 89 0.84 6.85 -14.74
C SER A 89 0.43 5.48 -14.19
N HIS A 90 1.39 4.67 -13.73
CA HIS A 90 1.17 3.28 -13.32
C HIS A 90 0.97 3.14 -11.81
N THR A 91 1.32 4.17 -11.04
CA THR A 91 1.05 4.25 -9.61
C THR A 91 -0.44 4.50 -9.35
N PRO A 92 -1.11 3.67 -8.51
CA PRO A 92 -2.52 3.83 -8.21
C PRO A 92 -2.80 5.10 -7.41
N SER A 93 -3.96 5.72 -7.67
CA SER A 93 -4.42 6.89 -6.91
C SER A 93 -4.73 6.55 -5.45
N SER A 94 -4.77 7.55 -4.57
CA SER A 94 -5.19 7.36 -3.18
C SER A 94 -6.60 6.76 -3.08
N GLU A 95 -7.52 7.15 -3.97
CA GLU A 95 -8.87 6.60 -4.02
C GLU A 95 -8.86 5.11 -4.39
N THR A 96 -8.06 4.74 -5.39
CA THR A 96 -7.87 3.35 -5.80
C THR A 96 -7.33 2.50 -4.67
N VAL A 97 -6.27 2.95 -3.99
CA VAL A 97 -5.67 2.24 -2.85
C VAL A 97 -6.70 2.06 -1.72
N ASN A 98 -7.40 3.12 -1.33
CA ASN A 98 -8.37 3.06 -0.23
C ASN A 98 -9.58 2.17 -0.57
N MET A 99 -10.12 2.29 -1.78
CA MET A 99 -11.22 1.44 -2.27
C MET A 99 -10.80 -0.03 -2.28
N THR A 100 -9.63 -0.34 -2.82
CA THR A 100 -9.12 -1.71 -2.87
C THR A 100 -8.93 -2.27 -1.46
N LEU A 101 -8.25 -1.55 -0.56
CA LEU A 101 -8.07 -1.97 0.83
C LEU A 101 -9.43 -2.23 1.51
N TYR A 102 -10.38 -1.30 1.40
CA TYR A 102 -11.71 -1.48 1.98
C TYR A 102 -12.40 -2.78 1.53
N TYR A 103 -12.41 -3.05 0.22
CA TYR A 103 -13.04 -4.28 -0.29
C TYR A 103 -12.29 -5.55 0.08
N MET A 104 -10.95 -5.51 0.07
CA MET A 104 -10.13 -6.66 0.45
C MET A 104 -10.31 -7.01 1.91
N LEU A 105 -10.28 -6.02 2.81
CA LEU A 105 -10.50 -6.24 4.23
C LEU A 105 -11.92 -6.69 4.53
N SER A 106 -12.92 -6.11 3.86
CA SER A 106 -14.34 -6.52 4.01
C SER A 106 -14.61 -7.95 3.52
N SER A 107 -13.71 -8.51 2.71
CA SER A 107 -13.84 -9.87 2.15
C SER A 107 -13.07 -10.92 2.96
N MET A 108 -12.54 -10.57 4.13
CA MET A 108 -11.75 -11.44 4.98
C MET A 108 -12.32 -11.55 6.39
N PRO A 109 -12.17 -12.72 7.05
CA PRO A 109 -12.50 -12.85 8.46
C PRO A 109 -11.55 -12.02 9.32
N ALA A 110 -12.05 -11.52 10.44
CA ALA A 110 -11.31 -10.73 11.41
C ALA A 110 -11.18 -11.46 12.76
N PRO A 111 -10.47 -12.60 12.83
CA PRO A 111 -10.46 -13.47 14.01
C PRO A 111 -9.91 -12.77 15.27
N LEU A 112 -8.94 -11.86 15.12
CA LEU A 112 -8.38 -11.08 16.24
C LEU A 112 -9.37 -10.06 16.84
N LEU A 113 -10.47 -9.78 16.14
CA LEU A 113 -11.56 -8.93 16.64
C LEU A 113 -12.70 -9.75 17.24
N ASP A 114 -12.67 -11.08 17.08
CA ASP A 114 -13.69 -11.96 17.64
C ASP A 114 -13.45 -12.11 19.16
N PRO A 115 -14.39 -11.69 20.02
CA PRO A 115 -14.24 -11.85 21.46
C PRO A 115 -14.21 -13.32 21.92
N LEU A 116 -14.61 -14.26 21.07
CA LEU A 116 -14.65 -15.70 21.37
C LEU A 116 -13.36 -16.44 20.97
N ILE A 117 -12.38 -15.75 20.37
CA ILE A 117 -11.10 -16.37 20.03
C ILE A 117 -10.39 -16.91 21.28
N SER A 118 -9.82 -18.11 21.18
CA SER A 118 -9.02 -18.67 22.28
C SER A 118 -7.75 -17.84 22.49
N SER A 119 -7.24 -17.80 23.73
CA SER A 119 -5.99 -17.08 24.02
C SER A 119 -4.80 -17.65 23.23
N GLU A 120 -4.76 -18.96 23.03
CA GLU A 120 -3.71 -19.64 22.25
C GLU A 120 -3.75 -19.24 20.77
N ASP A 121 -4.94 -19.24 20.16
CA ASP A 121 -5.10 -18.84 18.76
C ASP A 121 -4.77 -17.36 18.56
N ARG A 122 -5.16 -16.51 19.51
CA ARG A 122 -4.83 -15.10 19.52
C ARG A 122 -3.33 -14.87 19.56
N GLU A 123 -2.63 -15.47 20.52
CA GLU A 123 -1.17 -15.36 20.65
C GLU A 123 -0.46 -15.84 19.37
N LYS A 124 -0.93 -16.95 18.77
CA LYS A 124 -0.39 -17.48 17.51
C LYS A 124 -0.59 -16.52 16.32
N MET A 125 -1.75 -15.90 16.21
CA MET A 125 -2.03 -14.91 15.16
C MET A 125 -1.22 -13.63 15.36
N GLU A 126 -1.14 -13.12 16.60
CA GLU A 126 -0.30 -11.96 16.94
C GLU A 126 1.19 -12.24 16.68
N ALA A 127 1.68 -13.44 17.00
CA ALA A 127 3.04 -13.87 16.67
C ALA A 127 3.29 -13.85 15.14
N SER A 128 2.31 -14.31 14.36
CA SER A 128 2.40 -14.29 12.90
C SER A 128 2.46 -12.86 12.32
N LEU A 129 1.79 -11.89 12.97
CA LEU A 129 1.84 -10.48 12.57
C LEU A 129 3.19 -9.83 12.90
N ASN A 130 3.76 -10.16 14.06
CA ASN A 130 5.01 -9.58 14.54
C ASN A 130 6.24 -10.06 13.77
N TYR A 131 6.17 -11.30 13.27
CA TYR A 131 7.25 -11.94 12.55
C TYR A 131 6.69 -12.93 11.52
N ALA A 132 6.52 -12.44 10.30
CA ALA A 132 6.13 -13.28 9.17
C ALA A 132 7.38 -13.63 8.37
N ASP A 133 8.03 -14.71 8.78
CA ASP A 133 9.32 -15.12 8.23
C ASP A 133 9.30 -15.17 6.68
N HIS A 134 10.25 -14.47 6.06
CA HIS A 134 10.40 -14.37 4.60
C HIS A 134 9.22 -13.74 3.81
N CYS A 135 8.23 -13.13 4.47
CA CYS A 135 7.15 -12.37 3.82
C CYS A 135 7.53 -10.89 3.69
N PHE A 136 7.51 -10.23 2.53
CA PHE A 136 7.08 -10.62 1.20
C PHE A 136 8.29 -10.81 0.28
N SER A 137 8.42 -11.97 -0.38
CA SER A 137 9.56 -12.29 -1.25
C SER A 137 9.27 -11.97 -2.73
N GLY A 138 9.45 -10.71 -3.16
CA GLY A 138 9.20 -10.32 -4.54
C GLY A 138 9.33 -8.83 -4.84
N HIS A 139 9.02 -8.45 -6.08
CA HIS A 139 8.95 -7.05 -6.48
C HIS A 139 7.72 -6.36 -5.88
N ALA A 140 7.88 -5.07 -5.60
CA ALA A 140 6.80 -4.21 -5.13
C ALA A 140 5.55 -4.33 -6.01
N THR A 141 4.37 -4.40 -5.38
CA THR A 141 3.08 -4.53 -6.06
C THR A 141 2.47 -3.18 -6.42
N MET A 142 3.13 -2.06 -6.12
CA MET A 142 2.62 -0.70 -6.43
C MET A 142 2.18 -0.56 -7.89
N HIS A 143 2.99 -1.04 -8.83
CA HIS A 143 2.70 -0.97 -10.28
C HIS A 143 1.96 -2.19 -10.83
N ALA A 144 1.47 -3.09 -9.98
CA ALA A 144 0.69 -4.24 -10.41
C ALA A 144 -0.78 -3.84 -10.61
N GLU A 145 -1.11 -3.30 -11.78
CA GLU A 145 -2.45 -2.77 -12.11
C GLU A 145 -3.58 -3.79 -11.88
N ASN A 146 -3.32 -5.09 -12.05
CA ASN A 146 -4.28 -6.15 -11.80
C ASN A 146 -4.64 -6.32 -10.31
N LEU A 147 -3.76 -5.88 -9.40
CA LEU A 147 -3.98 -5.87 -7.95
C LEU A 147 -4.61 -4.56 -7.47
N TRP A 148 -4.46 -3.47 -8.24
CA TRP A 148 -4.98 -2.14 -7.95
C TRP A 148 -5.91 -1.63 -9.06
N PRO A 149 -7.05 -2.29 -9.32
CA PRO A 149 -7.94 -1.90 -10.40
C PRO A 149 -8.61 -0.55 -10.10
N ALA A 150 -8.63 0.34 -11.09
CA ALA A 150 -9.26 1.65 -10.96
C ALA A 150 -10.78 1.60 -10.69
N LYS A 151 -11.45 0.50 -11.03
CA LYS A 151 -12.91 0.31 -10.85
C LYS A 151 -13.23 -1.11 -10.44
N LEU A 152 -14.17 -1.25 -9.50
CA LEU A 152 -14.80 -2.50 -9.10
C LEU A 152 -16.31 -2.31 -9.15
N THR A 153 -17.01 -3.03 -10.03
CA THR A 153 -18.44 -2.78 -10.30
C THR A 153 -19.35 -3.92 -9.87
N SER A 154 -18.81 -5.07 -9.46
CA SER A 154 -19.61 -6.22 -9.06
C SER A 154 -18.97 -7.03 -7.94
N VAL A 155 -19.81 -7.74 -7.17
CA VAL A 155 -19.37 -8.65 -6.10
C VAL A 155 -18.45 -9.74 -6.65
N SER A 156 -18.72 -10.27 -7.85
CA SER A 156 -17.88 -11.28 -8.48
C SER A 156 -16.44 -10.78 -8.72
N GLN A 157 -16.28 -9.55 -9.22
CA GLN A 157 -14.97 -8.92 -9.39
C GLN A 157 -14.23 -8.74 -8.06
N ILE A 158 -14.95 -8.32 -7.01
CA ILE A 158 -14.37 -8.16 -5.67
C ILE A 158 -13.85 -9.49 -5.13
N LEU A 159 -14.64 -10.56 -5.25
CA LEU A 159 -14.24 -11.90 -4.80
C LEU A 159 -13.04 -12.44 -5.60
N GLN A 160 -13.04 -12.27 -6.91
CA GLN A 160 -11.90 -12.63 -7.77
C GLN A 160 -10.63 -11.87 -7.40
N LEU A 161 -10.76 -10.57 -7.11
CA LEU A 161 -9.64 -9.75 -6.67
C LEU A 161 -9.12 -10.20 -5.29
N SER A 162 -10.01 -10.55 -4.36
CA SER A 162 -9.65 -11.13 -3.06
C SER A 162 -8.87 -12.43 -3.22
N ASP A 163 -9.32 -13.33 -4.10
CA ASP A 163 -8.59 -14.57 -4.40
C ASP A 163 -7.22 -14.31 -5.01
N LEU A 164 -7.12 -13.35 -5.92
CA LEU A 164 -5.86 -12.94 -6.53
C LEU A 164 -4.88 -12.35 -5.50
N TRP A 165 -5.34 -11.50 -4.58
CA TRP A 165 -4.53 -10.96 -3.50
C TRP A 165 -4.02 -12.05 -2.57
N LYS A 166 -4.91 -12.93 -2.09
CA LYS A 166 -4.52 -14.08 -1.26
C LYS A 166 -3.48 -14.95 -1.96
N LEU A 167 -3.71 -15.29 -3.23
CA LEU A 167 -2.78 -16.10 -4.01
C LEU A 167 -1.43 -15.42 -4.16
N THR A 168 -1.42 -14.13 -4.48
CA THR A 168 -0.19 -13.34 -4.67
C THR A 168 0.65 -13.35 -3.40
N LEU A 169 0.05 -13.02 -2.26
CA LEU A 169 0.73 -12.98 -0.96
C LEU A 169 1.21 -14.37 -0.53
N GLN A 170 0.38 -15.40 -0.68
CA GLN A 170 0.75 -16.78 -0.33
C GLN A 170 1.92 -17.30 -1.17
N LYS A 171 1.98 -16.97 -2.47
CA LYS A 171 3.09 -17.34 -3.36
C LYS A 171 4.39 -16.60 -3.05
N ARG A 172 4.33 -15.57 -2.20
CA ARG A 172 5.44 -14.66 -1.86
C ARG A 172 5.81 -14.76 -0.37
N GLY A 173 5.57 -15.91 0.26
CA GLY A 173 5.97 -16.20 1.64
C GLY A 173 4.94 -15.78 2.71
N CYS A 174 3.91 -15.02 2.37
CA CYS A 174 2.98 -14.44 3.34
C CYS A 174 1.81 -15.38 3.73
N LYS A 175 2.01 -16.70 3.66
CA LYS A 175 0.94 -17.67 3.97
C LYS A 175 0.42 -17.55 5.41
N ALA A 176 1.33 -17.33 6.37
CA ALA A 176 0.98 -17.16 7.78
C ALA A 176 0.14 -15.88 8.01
N LEU A 177 0.53 -14.76 7.37
CA LEU A 177 -0.24 -13.52 7.42
C LEU A 177 -1.64 -13.68 6.82
N VAL A 178 -1.76 -14.29 5.65
CA VAL A 178 -3.08 -14.53 5.04
C VAL A 178 -3.96 -15.42 5.93
N ALA A 179 -3.37 -16.38 6.64
CA ALA A 179 -4.08 -17.23 7.60
C ALA A 179 -4.51 -16.48 8.88
N ALA A 180 -3.83 -15.38 9.24
CA ALA A 180 -4.20 -14.52 10.36
C ALA A 180 -5.39 -13.57 10.05
N GLY A 181 -6.02 -13.70 8.88
CA GLY A 181 -7.21 -12.97 8.50
C GLY A 181 -6.93 -11.52 8.09
N VAL A 182 -7.86 -10.61 8.41
CA VAL A 182 -7.86 -9.22 7.95
C VAL A 182 -6.57 -8.44 8.30
N HIS A 183 -6.06 -8.60 9.53
CA HIS A 183 -4.85 -7.89 9.98
C HIS A 183 -3.61 -8.34 9.21
N GLY A 184 -3.48 -9.65 9.00
CA GLY A 184 -2.37 -10.19 8.24
C GLY A 184 -2.48 -9.88 6.75
N LEU A 185 -3.71 -9.84 6.19
CA LEU A 185 -3.91 -9.36 4.82
C LEU A 185 -3.47 -7.91 4.68
N MET A 186 -3.88 -7.01 5.58
CA MET A 186 -3.45 -5.60 5.59
C MET A 186 -1.93 -5.48 5.65
N GLN A 187 -1.28 -6.14 6.62
CA GLN A 187 0.17 -6.17 6.76
C GLN A 187 0.85 -6.66 5.46
N GLY A 188 0.38 -7.76 4.89
CA GLY A 188 0.91 -8.32 3.64
C GLY A 188 0.78 -7.36 2.45
N MET A 189 -0.36 -6.66 2.32
CA MET A 189 -0.58 -5.66 1.29
C MET A 189 0.32 -4.43 1.47
N VAL A 190 0.54 -3.96 2.71
CA VAL A 190 1.46 -2.85 3.01
C VAL A 190 2.90 -3.23 2.65
N LEU A 191 3.34 -4.42 3.07
CA LEU A 191 4.68 -4.93 2.75
C LEU A 191 4.87 -5.07 1.24
N SER A 192 3.91 -5.69 0.56
CA SER A 192 4.00 -5.92 -0.87
C SER A 192 3.99 -4.61 -1.65
N PHE A 193 3.22 -3.59 -1.23
CA PHE A 193 3.13 -2.32 -1.94
C PHE A 193 4.47 -1.61 -2.03
N GLY A 194 5.21 -1.51 -0.92
CA GLY A 194 6.52 -0.86 -0.87
C GLY A 194 7.70 -1.76 -1.26
N GLY A 195 7.48 -3.06 -1.47
CA GLY A 195 8.59 -4.01 -1.63
C GLY A 195 9.35 -4.22 -0.31
N LEU A 196 8.65 -4.22 0.82
CA LEU A 196 9.23 -4.62 2.09
C LEU A 196 9.21 -6.13 2.26
N GLN A 197 10.24 -6.62 2.95
CA GLN A 197 10.39 -8.03 3.22
C GLN A 197 10.88 -8.23 4.66
N PHE A 198 10.22 -9.10 5.40
CA PHE A 198 10.77 -9.71 6.59
C PHE A 198 11.77 -10.79 6.19
N THR A 199 12.89 -10.79 6.89
CA THR A 199 13.86 -11.87 6.90
C THR A 199 13.88 -12.47 8.29
N GLU A 200 14.78 -13.42 8.52
CA GLU A 200 14.91 -14.03 9.84
C GLU A 200 15.31 -13.01 10.92
N ASN A 201 16.04 -11.95 10.57
CA ASN A 201 16.65 -11.08 11.58
C ASN A 201 16.30 -9.60 11.41
N HIS A 202 15.72 -9.20 10.28
CA HIS A 202 15.42 -7.79 10.00
C HIS A 202 14.26 -7.61 9.02
N LEU A 203 13.62 -6.44 9.10
CA LEU A 203 12.77 -5.89 8.05
C LEU A 203 13.65 -5.13 7.06
N GLN A 204 13.49 -5.39 5.77
CA GLN A 204 14.20 -4.67 4.71
C GLN A 204 13.22 -3.99 3.76
N PHE A 205 13.56 -2.79 3.30
CA PHE A 205 12.84 -2.06 2.27
C PHE A 205 13.59 -2.17 0.94
N GLN A 206 13.05 -2.96 0.02
CA GLN A 206 13.65 -3.28 -1.28
C GLN A 206 12.82 -2.69 -2.43
N ALA A 207 12.51 -1.41 -2.34
CA ALA A 207 11.91 -0.70 -3.47
C ALA A 207 12.91 -0.56 -4.61
N ASP A 208 12.38 -0.57 -5.83
CA ASP A 208 13.14 -0.18 -7.01
C ASP A 208 13.45 1.33 -6.94
N PRO A 209 14.72 1.76 -7.02
CA PRO A 209 15.08 3.17 -7.01
C PRO A 209 14.27 3.99 -8.02
N ASP A 210 13.96 3.43 -9.19
CA ASP A 210 13.23 4.13 -10.25
C ASP A 210 11.84 4.59 -9.82
N VAL A 211 11.24 3.99 -8.76
CA VAL A 211 9.88 4.32 -8.30
C VAL A 211 9.83 5.36 -7.20
N LEU A 212 10.99 5.79 -6.68
CA LEU A 212 11.11 6.72 -5.55
C LEU A 212 10.88 8.18 -5.92
N HIS A 213 10.56 8.47 -7.19
CA HIS A 213 10.08 9.78 -7.62
C HIS A 213 8.64 10.07 -7.13
N ASN A 214 7.93 9.06 -6.63
CA ASN A 214 6.64 9.19 -5.95
C ASN A 214 6.81 9.41 -4.44
N SER A 215 5.82 10.03 -3.81
CA SER A 215 5.72 10.13 -2.35
C SER A 215 4.52 9.37 -1.79
N TYR A 216 4.79 8.51 -0.81
CA TYR A 216 3.80 7.65 -0.17
C TYR A 216 4.24 7.26 1.25
N SER A 217 3.31 6.80 2.07
CA SER A 217 3.57 6.28 3.42
C SER A 217 2.96 4.90 3.62
N LEU A 218 3.70 4.07 4.33
CA LEU A 218 3.38 2.72 4.75
C LEU A 218 3.31 2.76 6.27
N ARG A 219 2.08 2.73 6.78
CA ARG A 219 1.77 2.98 8.19
C ARG A 219 1.52 1.67 8.91
N GLY A 220 1.82 1.65 10.21
CA GLY A 220 1.45 0.58 11.12
C GLY A 220 2.04 -0.79 10.76
N ILE A 221 3.27 -0.84 10.27
CA ILE A 221 3.95 -2.11 9.98
C ILE A 221 4.30 -2.76 11.32
N HIS A 222 3.66 -3.88 11.62
CA HIS A 222 3.97 -4.67 12.81
C HIS A 222 5.38 -5.26 12.70
N TYR A 223 6.25 -4.97 13.68
CA TYR A 223 7.56 -5.60 13.79
C TYR A 223 7.94 -5.74 15.25
N ASN A 224 8.09 -6.98 15.72
CA ASN A 224 8.44 -7.28 17.12
C ASN A 224 7.57 -6.54 18.18
N LYS A 225 6.25 -6.51 17.96
CA LYS A 225 5.20 -5.82 18.76
C LYS A 225 5.14 -4.30 18.62
N ASP A 226 6.12 -3.68 17.97
CA ASP A 226 6.09 -2.25 17.69
C ASP A 226 5.45 -1.96 16.33
N LEU A 227 4.98 -0.73 16.15
CA LEU A 227 4.44 -0.25 14.88
C LEU A 227 5.43 0.71 14.23
N ILE A 228 5.90 0.34 13.04
CA ILE A 228 6.79 1.15 12.23
C ILE A 228 5.97 1.84 11.14
N ASN A 229 6.16 3.15 11.00
CA ASN A 229 5.73 3.86 9.79
C ASN A 229 6.96 4.20 8.97
N LEU A 230 6.93 3.84 7.69
CA LEU A 230 7.94 4.19 6.70
C LEU A 230 7.29 5.09 5.65
N ALA A 231 7.88 6.22 5.32
CA ALA A 231 7.43 7.07 4.23
C ALA A 231 8.57 7.37 3.27
N VAL A 232 8.26 7.36 1.98
CA VAL A 232 9.11 7.91 0.92
C VAL A 232 8.61 9.31 0.64
N LEU A 233 9.46 10.30 0.90
CA LEU A 233 9.15 11.71 0.76
C LEU A 233 10.16 12.34 -0.20
N LEU A 234 9.75 13.44 -0.83
CA LEU A 234 10.61 14.25 -1.67
C LEU A 234 10.92 15.56 -0.96
N ASP A 235 12.15 16.04 -1.05
CA ASP A 235 12.51 17.38 -0.60
C ASP A 235 12.05 18.46 -1.61
N ALA A 236 12.47 19.71 -1.37
CA ALA A 236 12.09 20.85 -2.20
C ALA A 236 12.66 20.75 -3.62
N GLU A 237 13.78 20.08 -3.77
CA GLU A 237 14.50 19.82 -5.03
C GLU A 237 13.96 18.57 -5.75
N GLY A 238 13.09 17.79 -5.10
CA GLY A 238 12.52 16.57 -5.66
C GLY A 238 13.36 15.32 -5.40
N LYS A 239 14.36 15.39 -4.53
CA LYS A 239 15.19 14.25 -4.15
C LYS A 239 14.49 13.39 -3.09
N PRO A 240 14.48 12.07 -3.25
CA PRO A 240 13.83 11.19 -2.29
C PRO A 240 14.65 11.00 -1.02
N PHE A 241 13.95 10.94 0.10
CA PHE A 241 14.45 10.52 1.40
C PHE A 241 13.44 9.62 2.10
N LEU A 242 13.94 8.76 2.99
CA LEU A 242 13.12 7.87 3.79
C LEU A 242 12.87 8.51 5.14
N HIS A 243 11.62 8.47 5.59
CA HIS A 243 11.22 8.92 6.91
C HIS A 243 10.66 7.74 7.69
N VAL A 244 11.22 7.48 8.87
CA VAL A 244 10.87 6.34 9.72
C VAL A 244 10.40 6.86 11.06
N SER A 245 9.24 6.41 11.53
CA SER A 245 8.78 6.68 12.89
C SER A 245 8.29 5.40 13.55
N VAL A 246 8.51 5.30 14.86
CA VAL A 246 8.14 4.13 15.65
C VAL A 246 7.13 4.53 16.71
N LYS A 247 6.04 3.76 16.81
CA LYS A 247 5.11 3.82 17.92
C LYS A 247 5.30 2.56 18.76
N PHE A 248 6.01 2.71 19.88
CA PHE A 248 6.17 1.64 20.86
C PHE A 248 4.83 1.31 21.49
N GLN A 249 4.52 0.01 21.62
CA GLN A 249 3.28 -0.42 22.26
C GLN A 249 3.46 -0.60 23.78
N ASP A 250 4.14 -1.68 24.20
CA ASP A 250 4.26 -2.05 25.61
C ASP A 250 5.67 -1.79 26.17
N LYS A 251 6.54 -2.81 26.12
CA LYS A 251 7.94 -2.72 26.51
C LYS A 251 8.75 -2.40 25.27
N PRO A 252 9.33 -1.19 25.16
CA PRO A 252 10.08 -0.81 23.98
C PRO A 252 11.28 -1.75 23.83
N VAL A 253 11.32 -2.45 22.71
CA VAL A 253 12.55 -3.13 22.28
C VAL A 253 13.34 -2.11 21.47
N ARG A 254 14.66 -2.07 21.68
CA ARG A 254 15.49 -1.17 20.89
C ARG A 254 15.46 -1.63 19.44
N LEU A 255 15.04 -0.73 18.56
CA LEU A 255 15.07 -0.92 17.13
C LEU A 255 16.22 -0.09 16.57
N TYR A 256 16.95 -0.68 15.64
CA TYR A 256 18.06 -0.03 14.96
C TYR A 256 17.79 -0.06 13.46
N ALA A 257 18.28 0.95 12.76
CA ALA A 257 18.16 1.04 11.31
C ALA A 257 19.47 1.45 10.66
N CYS A 258 19.71 0.95 9.45
CA CYS A 258 20.80 1.39 8.61
C CYS A 258 20.38 1.51 7.14
N GLU A 259 21.03 2.44 6.45
CA GLU A 259 20.85 2.71 5.02
C GLU A 259 21.37 1.54 4.16
N ALA A 260 21.18 1.66 2.85
CA ALA A 260 21.67 0.70 1.87
C ALA A 260 23.15 0.33 2.11
N GLY A 261 23.40 -0.97 2.28
CA GLY A 261 24.75 -1.49 2.52
C GLY A 261 25.26 -1.39 3.96
N CYS A 262 24.55 -0.71 4.87
CA CYS A 262 24.89 -0.56 6.29
C CYS A 262 26.36 -0.20 6.56
N MET A 263 26.92 0.71 5.74
CA MET A 263 28.32 1.13 5.87
C MET A 263 28.57 2.04 7.08
N ASN A 264 27.56 2.84 7.45
CA ASN A 264 27.55 3.69 8.63
C ASN A 264 27.05 2.90 9.85
N GLU A 265 27.37 3.38 11.05
CA GLU A 265 26.83 2.76 12.27
C GLU A 265 25.29 2.81 12.27
N PRO A 266 24.61 1.70 12.61
CA PRO A 266 23.16 1.69 12.72
C PRO A 266 22.66 2.72 13.74
N VAL A 267 21.58 3.41 13.38
CA VAL A 267 20.93 4.44 14.20
C VAL A 267 19.84 3.79 15.04
N GLU A 268 19.78 4.08 16.34
CA GLU A 268 18.67 3.67 17.20
C GLU A 268 17.41 4.47 16.86
N LEU A 269 16.34 3.76 16.51
CA LEU A 269 15.03 4.35 16.25
C LEU A 269 14.32 4.66 17.57
N THR A 270 13.83 5.88 17.67
CA THR A 270 13.11 6.43 18.83
C THR A 270 11.70 6.85 18.44
N SER A 271 10.81 6.99 19.42
CA SER A 271 9.45 7.51 19.24
C SER A 271 9.41 9.05 19.20
N GLU A 272 10.47 9.69 18.72
CA GLU A 272 10.52 11.14 18.57
C GLU A 272 9.46 11.61 17.58
N ALA A 273 8.79 12.71 17.91
CA ALA A 273 7.70 13.25 17.09
C ALA A 273 8.13 13.60 15.65
N ARG A 274 9.41 13.92 15.46
CA ARG A 274 9.97 14.22 14.13
C ARG A 274 10.39 12.98 13.35
N GLY A 275 10.44 11.81 13.97
CA GLY A 275 10.97 10.57 13.37
C GLY A 275 12.44 10.69 12.98
N HIS A 276 12.89 9.70 12.21
CA HIS A 276 14.25 9.52 11.73
C HIS A 276 14.27 9.65 10.22
N THR A 277 15.27 10.35 9.68
CA THR A 277 15.40 10.58 8.24
C THR A 277 16.66 9.90 7.72
N PHE A 278 16.51 9.16 6.63
CA PHE A 278 17.61 8.48 5.94
C PHE A 278 17.68 8.93 4.48
N PRO A 279 18.85 9.35 3.96
CA PRO A 279 19.04 9.56 2.53
C PRO A 279 18.85 8.26 1.75
N VAL A 280 18.32 8.38 0.52
CA VAL A 280 18.25 7.24 -0.39
C VAL A 280 19.62 7.03 -1.06
N MET A 281 20.25 5.91 -0.69
CA MET A 281 21.50 5.43 -1.26
C MET A 281 21.23 4.16 -2.08
N VAL A 282 21.89 4.01 -3.23
CA VAL A 282 21.73 2.86 -4.13
C VAL A 282 23.06 2.14 -4.32
N THR A 283 23.06 0.84 -4.05
CA THR A 283 24.24 -0.03 -4.11
C THR A 283 24.40 -0.72 -5.47
N GLN A 284 25.61 -1.20 -5.77
CA GLN A 284 25.90 -2.02 -6.95
C GLN A 284 26.62 -3.32 -6.53
N PRO A 285 26.02 -4.52 -6.70
CA PRO A 285 24.63 -4.77 -7.16
C PRO A 285 23.59 -4.21 -6.19
N ILE A 286 22.34 -4.03 -6.67
CA ILE A 286 21.26 -3.43 -5.89
C ILE A 286 20.92 -4.32 -4.69
N THR A 287 20.98 -3.72 -3.50
CA THR A 287 20.53 -4.27 -2.22
C THR A 287 19.34 -3.46 -1.71
N PRO A 288 18.64 -3.93 -0.66
CA PRO A 288 17.66 -3.09 0.04
C PRO A 288 18.21 -1.71 0.43
N LEU A 289 17.30 -0.74 0.43
CA LEU A 289 17.56 0.69 0.65
C LEU A 289 17.60 1.05 2.14
N LEU A 290 16.91 0.26 2.98
CA LEU A 290 16.84 0.42 4.42
C LEU A 290 16.69 -0.95 5.08
N TYR A 291 17.35 -1.13 6.21
CA TYR A 291 17.28 -2.30 7.07
C TYR A 291 16.85 -1.86 8.46
N ILE A 292 15.95 -2.59 9.10
CA ILE A 292 15.50 -2.35 10.48
C ILE A 292 15.55 -3.66 11.25
N SER A 293 16.22 -3.68 12.39
CA SER A 293 16.36 -4.88 13.24
C SER A 293 16.29 -4.54 14.73
N THR A 294 15.99 -5.54 15.54
CA THR A 294 16.17 -5.49 17.01
C THR A 294 17.60 -5.83 17.43
N ASP A 295 18.39 -6.44 16.54
CA ASP A 295 19.76 -6.85 16.80
C ASP A 295 20.75 -5.89 16.10
N LEU A 296 21.43 -5.09 16.94
CA LEU A 296 22.46 -4.16 16.48
C LEU A 296 23.66 -4.88 15.84
N VAL A 297 24.07 -6.00 16.42
CA VAL A 297 25.26 -6.75 15.95
C VAL A 297 24.97 -7.34 14.59
N HIS A 298 23.77 -7.88 14.39
CA HIS A 298 23.33 -8.36 13.08
C HIS A 298 23.43 -7.27 11.99
N LEU A 299 22.95 -6.05 12.25
CA LEU A 299 23.08 -4.94 11.29
C LEU A 299 24.53 -4.52 11.04
N GLN A 300 25.39 -4.60 12.05
CA GLN A 300 26.83 -4.33 11.90
C GLN A 300 27.52 -5.42 11.05
N ASP A 301 27.12 -6.68 11.22
CA ASP A 301 27.66 -7.82 10.48
C ASP A 301 27.22 -7.83 9.01
N LEU A 302 26.04 -7.27 8.68
CA LEU A 302 25.59 -7.13 7.29
C LEU A 302 26.63 -6.41 6.42
N ARG A 303 27.33 -5.42 6.96
CA ARG A 303 28.40 -4.71 6.26
C ARG A 303 29.48 -5.66 5.73
N HIS A 304 29.78 -6.73 6.47
CA HIS A 304 30.82 -7.69 6.13
C HIS A 304 30.36 -8.78 5.16
N THR A 305 29.04 -8.99 5.04
CA THR A 305 28.47 -10.01 4.16
C THR A 305 27.98 -9.45 2.82
N LEU A 306 27.74 -8.14 2.74
CA LEU A 306 27.33 -7.47 1.50
C LEU A 306 28.53 -7.22 0.58
N HIS A 307 28.59 -7.96 -0.52
CA HIS A 307 29.63 -7.81 -1.55
C HIS A 307 29.34 -6.63 -2.50
N LEU A 308 29.56 -5.41 -2.01
CA LEU A 308 29.28 -4.17 -2.74
C LEU A 308 30.50 -3.71 -3.55
N LYS A 309 30.25 -3.21 -4.76
CA LYS A 309 31.27 -2.53 -5.59
C LYS A 309 31.25 -1.01 -5.40
N ALA A 310 30.06 -0.44 -5.27
CA ALA A 310 29.86 1.00 -5.13
C ALA A 310 28.54 1.28 -4.42
N ILE A 311 28.46 2.45 -3.79
CA ILE A 311 27.25 3.05 -3.23
C ILE A 311 27.15 4.46 -3.79
N LEU A 312 26.02 4.78 -4.40
CA LEU A 312 25.77 6.04 -5.07
C LEU A 312 24.58 6.72 -4.42
N ALA A 313 24.57 8.05 -4.37
CA ALA A 313 23.34 8.76 -4.07
C ALA A 313 22.29 8.48 -5.16
N HIS A 314 21.01 8.52 -4.80
CA HIS A 314 19.91 8.24 -5.74
C HIS A 314 20.05 9.00 -7.07
N GLU A 315 20.32 10.31 -7.05
CA GLU A 315 20.47 11.13 -8.27
C GLU A 315 21.63 10.67 -9.16
N GLU A 316 22.77 10.33 -8.56
CA GLU A 316 23.93 9.83 -9.30
C GLU A 316 23.64 8.47 -9.95
N HIS A 317 22.86 7.63 -9.26
CA HIS A 317 22.39 6.36 -9.80
C HIS A 317 21.47 6.60 -11.01
N MET A 318 20.46 7.47 -10.87
CA MET A 318 19.54 7.81 -11.96
C MET A 318 20.26 8.41 -13.16
N ALA A 319 21.23 9.30 -12.94
CA ALA A 319 22.03 9.92 -14.00
C ALA A 319 22.90 8.90 -14.76
N LYS A 320 23.37 7.84 -14.10
CA LYS A 320 24.11 6.75 -14.75
C LYS A 320 23.21 5.79 -15.51
N GLN A 321 22.00 5.52 -15.01
CA GLN A 321 21.05 4.61 -15.64
C GLN A 321 20.38 5.24 -16.87
N TYR A 322 20.06 6.53 -16.78
CA TYR A 322 19.49 7.32 -17.87
C TYR A 322 20.45 8.46 -18.22
N PRO A 323 21.63 8.15 -18.82
CA PRO A 323 22.49 9.20 -19.33
C PRO A 323 21.70 9.89 -20.44
N GLY A 324 21.44 11.19 -20.28
CA GLY A 324 20.73 11.96 -21.28
C GLY A 324 21.34 11.83 -22.68
N LEU A 325 20.62 12.29 -23.70
CA LEU A 325 21.09 12.17 -25.09
C LEU A 325 22.50 12.74 -25.25
N PRO A 326 23.41 12.03 -25.96
CA PRO A 326 24.81 12.45 -26.08
C PRO A 326 24.92 13.87 -26.66
N PHE A 327 25.98 14.59 -26.28
CA PHE A 327 26.27 15.92 -26.81
C PHE A 327 26.23 15.99 -28.35
N LEU A 328 26.72 14.94 -29.02
CA LEU A 328 26.70 14.84 -30.49
C LEU A 328 25.30 14.84 -31.10
N PHE A 329 24.31 14.27 -30.40
CA PHE A 329 22.91 14.30 -30.83
C PHE A 329 22.39 15.74 -30.86
N TRP A 330 22.58 16.48 -29.77
CA TRP A 330 22.19 17.90 -29.68
C TRP A 330 22.93 18.77 -30.68
N PHE A 331 24.22 18.52 -30.89
CA PHE A 331 25.00 19.20 -31.91
C PHE A 331 24.45 18.94 -33.32
N SER A 332 24.07 17.70 -33.64
CA SER A 332 23.45 17.34 -34.93
C SER A 332 22.10 18.02 -35.12
N VAL A 333 21.23 18.02 -34.11
CA VAL A 333 19.92 18.68 -34.14
C VAL A 333 20.08 20.19 -34.35
N ALA A 334 20.97 20.83 -33.58
CA ALA A 334 21.25 22.26 -33.73
C ALA A 334 21.80 22.60 -35.13
N SER A 335 22.71 21.77 -35.66
CA SER A 335 23.24 21.92 -37.01
C SER A 335 22.15 21.78 -38.08
N LEU A 336 21.25 20.80 -37.95
CA LEU A 336 20.16 20.59 -38.90
C LEU A 336 19.17 21.76 -38.88
N ILE A 337 18.79 22.24 -37.69
CA ILE A 337 17.95 23.42 -37.51
C ILE A 337 18.61 24.62 -38.19
N THR A 338 19.91 24.85 -37.97
CA THR A 338 20.64 25.98 -38.57
C THR A 338 20.66 25.88 -40.10
N LEU A 339 20.98 24.72 -40.66
CA LEU A 339 21.00 24.50 -42.11
C LEU A 339 19.61 24.68 -42.73
N PHE A 340 18.57 24.18 -42.06
CA PHE A 340 17.19 24.36 -42.50
C PHE A 340 16.80 25.84 -42.55
N HIS A 341 17.11 26.61 -41.51
CA HIS A 341 16.80 28.04 -41.47
C HIS A 341 17.61 28.83 -42.52
N LEU A 342 18.88 28.47 -42.75
CA LEU A 342 19.68 29.05 -43.83
C LEU A 342 19.10 28.75 -45.21
N PHE A 343 18.60 27.53 -45.42
CA PHE A 343 17.94 27.15 -46.67
C PHE A 343 16.62 27.89 -46.87
N LEU A 344 15.82 28.05 -45.81
CA LEU A 344 14.56 28.78 -45.82
C LEU A 344 14.80 30.27 -46.10
N PHE A 345 15.80 30.87 -45.46
CA PHE A 345 16.23 32.24 -45.74
C PHE A 345 16.69 32.38 -47.20
N LYS A 346 17.48 31.42 -47.72
CA LYS A 346 17.91 31.42 -49.12
C LYS A 346 16.73 31.32 -50.10
N LEU A 347 15.72 30.50 -49.79
CA LEU A 347 14.51 30.40 -50.61
C LEU A 347 13.73 31.72 -50.62
N ILE A 348 13.45 32.30 -49.44
CA ILE A 348 12.76 33.60 -49.33
C ILE A 348 13.55 34.69 -50.06
N TYR A 349 14.87 34.75 -49.86
CA TYR A 349 15.73 35.72 -50.51
C TYR A 349 15.74 35.56 -52.03
N ASN A 350 15.80 34.33 -52.56
CA ASN A 350 15.74 34.10 -54.00
C ASN A 350 14.37 34.44 -54.60
N GLU A 351 13.29 34.29 -53.85
CA GLU A 351 11.94 34.59 -54.32
C GLU A 351 11.60 36.09 -54.28
N TYR A 352 12.07 36.82 -53.27
CA TYR A 352 11.83 38.27 -53.11
C TYR A 352 12.94 39.17 -53.67
N CYS A 353 14.18 38.69 -53.77
CA CYS A 353 15.36 39.47 -54.17
C CYS A 353 16.21 38.80 -55.27
N GLY A 354 15.80 37.64 -55.80
CA GLY A 354 16.52 36.94 -56.87
C GLY A 354 16.17 37.43 -58.29
N PRO A 355 16.91 36.97 -59.34
CA PRO A 355 16.83 37.49 -60.72
C PRO A 355 15.51 37.19 -61.49
N GLY A 356 14.44 36.78 -60.79
CA GLY A 356 13.12 36.51 -61.34
C GLY A 356 11.95 37.03 -60.48
N ALA A 357 12.21 37.85 -59.46
CA ALA A 357 11.18 38.41 -58.59
C ALA A 357 10.22 39.31 -59.39
N LYS A 358 8.95 38.89 -59.51
CA LYS A 358 7.87 39.70 -60.11
C LYS A 358 7.63 40.94 -59.23
N PRO A 359 7.54 42.16 -59.80
CA PRO A 359 7.27 43.37 -59.04
C PRO A 359 5.78 43.46 -58.69
N LEU A 360 5.31 42.61 -57.78
CA LEU A 360 4.01 42.79 -57.13
C LEU A 360 4.23 43.71 -55.94
N PHE A 361 4.28 45.02 -56.20
CA PHE A 361 3.92 46.15 -55.32
C PHE A 361 4.59 47.41 -55.87
N ARG A 362 4.11 47.86 -57.03
CA ARG A 362 4.32 49.24 -57.49
C ARG A 362 3.01 49.99 -57.27
N SER A 363 2.77 50.49 -56.06
CA SER A 363 1.78 51.55 -55.86
C SER A 363 2.44 52.88 -56.25
N LYS A 364 1.96 53.50 -57.32
CA LYS A 364 2.00 54.95 -57.51
C LYS A 364 0.63 55.40 -58.01
N VAL A 365 0.08 56.35 -57.26
CA VAL A 365 -0.85 57.46 -57.60
C VAL A 365 -1.59 57.33 -58.92
#